data_AF-A0A7J8K4L6-F1
#
_entry.id   AF-A0A7J8K4L6-F1
#
_cell.length_a   1.000
_cell.length_b   1.000
_cell.length_c   1.000
_cell.angle_alpha   90.00
_cell.angle_beta   90.00
_cell.angle_gamma   90.00
#
_symmetry.space_group_name_H-M   'P 1'
#
loop_
_entity.id
_entity.type
_entity.pdbx_description
1 polymer ?
#
loop_
_entity_poly.entity_id
_entity_poly.type
_entity_poly.pdbx_seq_one_letter_code
_entity_poly.pdbx_strand_id
1 'polypeptide(L)'
;MLAIFAFPIGVFVVVMFWTIYAYDRELVYPKLLDNFVPGWMNHGMHTMVLPFILIQMRTSHHAYPSRRSGLATTCTVSVAYILWLCWVHHVTGMWVYPVLEHLGLGARIVFFGSGIILVSFIYLLGEVLNSYIWDTQKSMEEEKEKPKLE
;
A
#
# COMPACT_ATOMS: atom_id res chain seq x y z
N MET A 1 -10.10 -11.88 4.51
CA MET A 1 -9.24 -11.22 5.53
C MET A 1 -7.94 -10.69 4.92
N LEU A 2 -7.04 -11.52 4.37
CA LEU A 2 -5.73 -11.04 3.87
C LEU A 2 -5.80 -10.13 2.62
N ALA A 3 -6.73 -10.39 1.70
CA ALA A 3 -6.88 -9.59 0.48
C ALA A 3 -7.21 -8.10 0.72
N ILE A 4 -7.76 -7.77 1.89
CA ILE A 4 -8.04 -6.39 2.31
C ILE A 4 -6.76 -5.59 2.52
N PHE A 5 -5.62 -6.26 2.78
CA PHE A 5 -4.31 -5.59 2.89
C PHE A 5 -3.63 -5.36 1.54
N ALA A 6 -4.00 -6.12 0.50
CA ALA A 6 -3.33 -6.05 -0.80
C ALA A 6 -3.44 -4.65 -1.41
N PHE A 7 -4.62 -4.04 -1.36
CA PHE A 7 -4.81 -2.68 -1.85
C PHE A 7 -4.02 -1.62 -1.04
N PRO A 8 -4.24 -1.46 0.29
CA PRO A 8 -3.57 -0.40 1.03
C PRO A 8 -2.06 -0.54 1.07
N ILE A 9 -1.54 -1.78 1.22
CA ILE A 9 -0.10 -2.01 1.21
C ILE A 9 0.47 -1.83 -0.20
N GLY A 10 -0.21 -2.35 -1.23
CA GLY A 10 0.22 -2.25 -2.62
C GLY A 10 0.31 -0.79 -3.09
N VAL A 11 -0.70 0.03 -2.80
CA VAL A 11 -0.64 1.47 -3.11
C VAL A 11 0.43 2.16 -2.26
N PHE A 12 0.53 1.84 -0.97
CA PHE A 12 1.53 2.43 -0.08
C PHE A 12 2.96 2.21 -0.58
N VAL A 13 3.33 0.99 -0.96
CA VAL A 13 4.70 0.71 -1.45
C VAL A 13 5.01 1.45 -2.74
N VAL A 14 4.05 1.55 -3.67
CA VAL A 14 4.21 2.29 -4.94
C VAL A 14 4.39 3.79 -4.65
N VAL A 15 3.51 4.37 -3.84
CA VAL A 15 3.57 5.80 -3.49
C VAL A 15 4.87 6.13 -2.76
N MET A 16 5.24 5.35 -1.75
CA MET A 16 6.46 5.58 -0.97
C MET A 16 7.71 5.45 -1.84
N PHE A 17 7.79 4.39 -2.65
CA PHE A 17 8.93 4.17 -3.53
C PHE A 17 9.11 5.35 -4.50
N TRP A 18 8.08 5.70 -5.28
CA TRP A 18 8.22 6.74 -6.29
C TRP A 18 8.38 8.14 -5.71
N THR A 19 7.78 8.41 -4.54
CA THR A 19 7.97 9.70 -3.84
C THR A 19 9.42 9.86 -3.39
N ILE A 20 9.99 8.85 -2.72
CA ILE A 20 11.38 8.89 -2.28
C ILE A 20 12.32 8.88 -3.49
N TYR A 21 12.03 8.04 -4.49
CA TYR A 21 12.82 7.95 -5.73
C TYR A 21 12.90 9.30 -6.46
N ALA A 22 11.79 10.02 -6.55
CA ALA A 22 11.74 11.34 -7.19
C ALA A 22 12.47 12.43 -6.37
N TYR A 23 12.46 12.32 -5.04
CA TYR A 23 13.19 13.24 -4.16
C TYR A 23 14.71 12.99 -4.21
N ASP A 24 15.12 11.76 -3.86
CA ASP A 24 16.49 11.27 -3.99
C ASP A 24 16.48 9.74 -4.06
N ARG A 25 16.73 9.21 -5.27
CA ARG A 25 16.72 7.77 -5.51
C ARG A 25 17.76 7.00 -4.71
N GLU A 26 18.87 7.59 -4.27
CA GLU A 26 19.88 6.84 -3.49
C GLU A 26 19.32 6.35 -2.14
N LEU A 27 18.23 6.96 -1.65
CA LEU A 27 17.60 6.62 -0.38
C LEU A 27 16.74 5.35 -0.41
N VAL A 28 16.40 4.85 -1.60
CA VAL A 28 15.53 3.67 -1.79
C VAL A 28 16.02 2.73 -2.90
N TYR A 29 16.71 3.26 -3.91
CA TYR A 29 17.17 2.55 -5.09
C TYR A 29 18.51 3.13 -5.61
N PRO A 30 19.64 2.75 -4.97
CA PRO A 30 20.97 3.25 -5.32
C PRO A 30 21.34 3.04 -6.77
N LYS A 31 22.11 3.95 -7.37
CA LYS A 31 22.56 3.81 -8.78
C LYS A 31 23.35 2.55 -9.06
N LEU A 32 23.99 1.97 -8.04
CA LEU A 32 24.67 0.68 -8.15
C LEU A 32 23.75 -0.42 -8.70
N LEU A 33 22.45 -0.36 -8.38
CA LEU A 33 21.45 -1.33 -8.83
C LEU A 33 21.17 -1.26 -10.33
N ASP A 34 21.41 -0.12 -10.99
CA ASP A 34 21.19 0.04 -12.44
C ASP A 34 22.09 -0.92 -13.27
N ASN A 35 23.21 -1.35 -12.69
CA ASN A 35 24.12 -2.32 -13.32
C ASN A 35 23.56 -3.75 -13.32
N PHE A 36 22.58 -4.04 -12.47
CA PHE A 36 22.01 -5.38 -12.27
C PHE A 36 20.55 -5.46 -12.73
N VAL A 37 19.81 -4.36 -12.57
CA VAL A 37 18.37 -4.29 -12.80
C VAL A 37 18.09 -3.16 -13.80
N PRO A 38 17.74 -3.50 -15.05
CA PRO A 38 17.38 -2.49 -16.04
C PRO A 38 16.17 -1.66 -15.61
N GLY A 39 16.09 -0.42 -16.10
CA GLY A 39 15.00 0.51 -15.74
C GLY A 39 13.58 -0.03 -15.99
N TRP A 40 13.37 -0.81 -17.05
CA TRP A 40 12.06 -1.44 -17.31
C TRP A 40 11.70 -2.48 -16.23
N MET A 41 12.68 -3.22 -15.73
CA MET A 41 12.48 -4.18 -14.64
C MET A 41 12.19 -3.45 -13.34
N ASN A 42 12.89 -2.33 -13.08
CA ASN A 42 12.59 -1.46 -11.94
C ASN A 42 11.13 -0.96 -11.97
N HIS A 43 10.67 -0.46 -13.12
CA HIS A 43 9.25 -0.11 -13.30
C HIS A 43 8.32 -1.32 -13.13
N GLY A 44 8.69 -2.47 -13.67
CA GLY A 44 7.97 -3.73 -13.48
C GLY A 44 7.74 -4.04 -12.01
N MET A 45 8.79 -3.99 -11.19
CA MET A 45 8.72 -4.30 -9.77
C MET A 45 7.94 -3.25 -8.95
N HIS A 46 8.10 -1.96 -9.27
CA HIS A 46 7.61 -0.87 -8.42
C HIS A 46 6.39 -0.12 -8.96
N THR A 47 5.94 -0.40 -10.19
CA THR A 47 4.75 0.22 -10.80
C THR A 47 3.65 -0.80 -11.04
N MET A 48 3.97 -2.01 -11.52
CA MET A 48 2.97 -2.99 -11.96
C MET A 48 2.08 -3.53 -10.83
N VAL A 49 2.51 -3.38 -9.57
CA VAL A 49 1.67 -3.67 -8.40
C VAL A 49 0.35 -2.90 -8.49
N LEU A 50 0.37 -1.61 -8.88
CA LEU A 50 -0.81 -0.76 -8.93
C LEU A 50 -1.89 -1.23 -9.93
N PRO A 51 -1.60 -1.46 -11.23
CA PRO A 51 -2.62 -1.97 -12.14
C PRO A 51 -3.13 -3.35 -11.71
N PHE A 52 -2.28 -4.25 -11.19
CA PHE A 52 -2.74 -5.57 -10.76
C PHE A 52 -3.69 -5.52 -9.55
N ILE A 53 -3.41 -4.69 -8.53
CA ILE A 53 -4.34 -4.55 -7.39
C ILE A 53 -5.65 -3.87 -7.79
N LEU A 54 -5.63 -2.94 -8.76
CA LEU A 54 -6.85 -2.31 -9.28
C LEU A 54 -7.70 -3.29 -10.09
N ILE A 55 -7.06 -4.10 -10.94
CA ILE A 55 -7.75 -5.18 -11.67
C ILE A 55 -8.37 -6.16 -10.67
N GLN A 56 -7.58 -6.62 -9.69
CA GLN A 56 -8.07 -7.53 -8.65
C GLN A 56 -9.28 -6.96 -7.90
N MET A 57 -9.24 -5.68 -7.50
CA MET A 57 -10.35 -5.02 -6.83
C MET A 57 -11.62 -4.97 -7.71
N ARG A 58 -11.46 -4.79 -9.03
CA ARG A 58 -12.57 -4.77 -9.99
C ARG A 58 -13.11 -6.16 -10.31
N THR A 59 -12.28 -7.20 -10.29
CA THR A 59 -12.68 -8.56 -10.67
C THR A 59 -13.09 -9.44 -9.49
N SER A 60 -12.73 -9.06 -8.26
CA SER A 60 -12.93 -9.89 -7.08
C SER A 60 -13.53 -9.09 -5.93
N HIS A 61 -14.77 -9.42 -5.58
CA HIS A 61 -15.46 -8.78 -4.47
C HIS A 61 -14.86 -9.23 -3.15
N HIS A 62 -14.33 -8.27 -2.40
CA HIS A 62 -13.85 -8.51 -1.05
C HIS A 62 -14.75 -7.79 -0.06
N ALA A 63 -15.31 -8.54 0.89
CA ALA A 63 -16.01 -7.95 2.02
C ALA A 63 -14.97 -7.29 2.94
N TYR A 64 -14.97 -5.96 2.98
CA TYR A 64 -14.18 -5.21 3.94
C TYR A 64 -14.72 -5.45 5.36
N PRO A 65 -13.86 -5.62 6.37
CA PRO A 65 -14.29 -5.71 7.76
C PRO A 65 -14.84 -4.35 8.18
N SER A 66 -15.45 -4.27 9.38
CA SER A 66 -15.86 -2.98 9.92
C SER A 66 -14.69 -1.99 9.94
N ARG A 67 -14.93 -0.73 9.58
CA ARG A 67 -13.90 0.31 9.47
C ARG A 67 -12.97 0.35 10.68
N ARG A 68 -13.52 0.27 11.89
CA ARG A 68 -12.74 0.24 13.15
C ARG A 68 -11.83 -0.98 13.22
N SER A 69 -12.34 -2.15 12.87
CA SER A 69 -11.52 -3.38 12.85
C SER A 69 -10.42 -3.29 11.80
N GLY A 70 -10.73 -2.82 10.59
CA GLY A 70 -9.72 -2.72 9.52
C GLY A 70 -8.61 -1.72 9.83
N LEU A 71 -8.96 -0.56 10.40
CA LEU A 71 -7.99 0.43 10.87
C LEU A 71 -7.16 -0.10 12.03
N ALA A 72 -7.79 -0.77 13.01
CA ALA A 72 -7.07 -1.38 14.12
C ALA A 72 -6.06 -2.42 13.62
N THR A 73 -6.47 -3.32 12.73
CA THR A 73 -5.56 -4.33 12.18
C THR A 73 -4.45 -3.70 11.34
N THR A 74 -4.76 -2.69 10.51
CA THR A 74 -3.74 -1.96 9.73
C THR A 74 -2.70 -1.30 10.63
N CYS A 75 -3.14 -0.66 11.71
CA CYS A 75 -2.25 -0.06 12.69
C CYS A 75 -1.40 -1.13 13.41
N THR A 76 -2.01 -2.22 13.89
CA THR A 76 -1.30 -3.31 14.56
C THR A 76 -0.22 -3.94 13.67
N VAL A 77 -0.56 -4.24 12.41
CA VAL A 77 0.41 -4.80 11.45
C VAL A 77 1.54 -3.80 11.17
N SER A 78 1.22 -2.51 11.02
CA SER A 78 2.24 -1.48 10.78
C SER A 78 3.20 -1.34 11.96
N VAL A 79 2.68 -1.31 13.18
CA VAL A 79 3.50 -1.26 14.41
C VAL A 79 4.36 -2.52 14.52
N ALA A 80 3.80 -3.71 14.29
CA ALA A 80 4.55 -4.96 14.30
C ALA A 80 5.70 -4.95 13.28
N TYR A 81 5.45 -4.43 12.07
CA TYR A 81 6.49 -4.29 11.05
C TYR A 81 7.58 -3.29 11.44
N ILE A 82 7.22 -2.14 12.02
CA ILE A 82 8.19 -1.15 12.52
C ILE A 82 9.05 -1.75 13.64
N LEU A 83 8.44 -2.47 14.59
CA LEU A 83 9.17 -3.16 15.64
C LEU A 83 10.14 -4.20 15.06
N TRP A 84 9.72 -4.92 14.02
CA TRP A 84 10.58 -5.84 13.30
C TRP A 84 11.75 -5.13 12.60
N LEU A 85 11.53 -3.99 11.94
CA LEU A 85 12.61 -3.18 11.36
C LEU A 85 13.61 -2.70 12.43
N CYS A 86 13.11 -2.23 13.57
CA CYS A 86 13.94 -1.85 14.71
C CYS A 86 14.76 -3.04 15.24
N TRP A 87 14.16 -4.23 15.29
CA TRP A 87 14.86 -5.46 15.67
C TRP A 87 15.94 -5.85 14.67
N VAL A 88 15.67 -5.79 13.36
CA VAL A 88 16.67 -6.05 12.31
C VAL A 88 17.85 -5.09 12.44
N HIS A 89 17.60 -3.80 12.62
CA HIS A 89 18.66 -2.81 12.84
C HIS A 89 19.44 -3.10 14.14
N HIS A 90 18.75 -3.47 15.22
CA HIS A 90 19.41 -3.82 16.47
C HIS A 90 20.37 -5.02 16.32
N VAL A 91 20.01 -6.03 15.53
CA VAL A 91 20.81 -7.24 15.33
C VAL A 91 21.92 -7.03 14.29
N THR A 92 21.64 -6.31 13.20
CA THR A 92 22.57 -6.18 12.06
C THR A 92 23.43 -4.90 12.09
N GLY A 93 23.01 -3.90 12.87
CA GLY A 93 23.59 -2.56 12.85
C GLY A 93 23.25 -1.73 11.62
N MET A 94 22.41 -2.24 10.71
CA MET A 94 22.07 -1.60 9.43
C MET A 94 20.56 -1.43 9.29
N TRP A 95 20.11 -0.28 8.78
CA TRP A 95 18.71 -0.14 8.39
C TRP A 95 18.42 -0.85 7.08
N VAL A 96 17.27 -1.51 7.02
CA VAL A 96 16.75 -2.14 5.78
C VAL A 96 16.58 -1.11 4.66
N TYR A 97 16.22 0.12 5.02
CA TYR A 97 16.02 1.22 4.08
C TYR A 97 17.06 2.32 4.32
N PRO A 98 17.89 2.69 3.31
CA PRO A 98 18.91 3.72 3.45
C PRO A 98 18.38 5.06 3.95
N VAL A 99 17.15 5.43 3.59
CA VAL A 99 16.49 6.65 4.10
C VAL A 99 16.52 6.73 5.63
N LEU A 100 16.36 5.62 6.36
CA LEU A 100 16.30 5.61 7.81
C LEU A 100 17.66 5.89 8.47
N GLU A 101 18.75 5.51 7.81
CA GLU A 101 20.11 5.80 8.27
C GLU A 101 20.34 7.32 8.34
N HIS A 102 19.83 8.05 7.35
CA HIS A 102 20.00 9.50 7.22
C HIS A 102 19.07 10.31 8.14
N LEU A 103 18.10 9.67 8.79
CA LEU A 103 17.15 10.34 9.68
C LEU A 103 17.61 10.26 11.14
N GLY A 104 17.59 11.39 11.86
CA GLY A 104 17.71 11.39 13.32
C GLY A 104 16.49 10.75 14.00
N LEU A 105 16.60 10.43 15.30
CA LEU A 105 15.54 9.72 16.05
C LEU A 105 14.15 10.38 15.93
N GLY A 106 14.07 11.71 16.13
CA GLY A 106 12.81 12.43 16.02
C GLY A 106 12.20 12.36 14.62
N ALA A 107 13.04 12.48 13.58
CA ALA A 107 12.59 12.37 12.20
C ALA A 107 12.13 10.95 11.84
N ARG A 108 12.76 9.90 12.40
CA ARG A 108 12.31 8.51 12.25
C ARG A 108 10.92 8.30 12.85
N ILE A 109 10.66 8.85 14.04
CA ILE A 109 9.32 8.76 14.67
C ILE A 109 8.27 9.42 13.79
N VAL A 110 8.55 10.61 13.25
CA VAL A 110 7.64 11.32 12.33
C VAL A 110 7.46 10.53 11.02
N PHE A 111 8.53 9.96 10.48
CA PHE A 111 8.49 9.14 9.27
C PHE A 111 7.60 7.90 9.45
N PHE A 112 7.79 7.14 10.53
CA PHE A 112 6.95 5.98 10.82
C PHE A 112 5.50 6.39 11.13
N GLY A 113 5.29 7.44 11.92
CA GLY A 113 3.95 7.94 12.24
C GLY A 113 3.18 8.38 11.01
N SER A 114 3.81 9.16 10.12
CA SER A 114 3.21 9.57 8.84
C SER A 114 2.93 8.38 7.92
N GLY A 115 3.81 7.37 7.90
CA GLY A 115 3.58 6.11 7.18
C GLY A 115 2.32 5.37 7.65
N ILE A 116 2.12 5.24 8.97
CA ILE A 116 0.92 4.62 9.56
C ILE A 116 -0.34 5.41 9.19
N ILE A 117 -0.28 6.75 9.25
CA ILE A 117 -1.40 7.61 8.87
C ILE A 117 -1.72 7.44 7.38
N LEU A 118 -0.70 7.43 6.53
CA LEU A 118 -0.85 7.28 5.08
C LEU A 118 -1.49 5.94 4.72
N VAL A 119 -0.99 4.81 5.24
CA VAL A 119 -1.60 3.50 4.96
C VAL A 119 -3.03 3.40 5.48
N SER A 120 -3.35 4.05 6.61
CA SER A 120 -4.71 4.12 7.16
C SER A 120 -5.63 4.93 6.24
N PHE A 121 -5.15 6.05 5.69
CA PHE A 121 -5.88 6.83 4.70
C PHE A 121 -6.13 6.05 3.41
N ILE A 122 -5.12 5.34 2.91
CA ILE A 122 -5.23 4.50 1.72
C ILE A 122 -6.21 3.32 1.98
N TYR A 123 -6.23 2.76 3.18
CA TYR A 123 -7.23 1.75 3.56
C TYR A 123 -8.65 2.27 3.40
N LEU A 124 -8.92 3.48 3.91
CA LEU A 124 -10.24 4.11 3.78
C LEU A 124 -10.60 4.38 2.32
N LEU A 125 -9.63 4.83 1.51
CA LEU A 125 -9.82 5.00 0.08
C LEU A 125 -10.18 3.66 -0.59
N GLY A 126 -9.48 2.58 -0.24
CA GLY A 126 -9.77 1.24 -0.75
C GLY A 126 -11.17 0.74 -0.36
N GLU A 127 -11.60 1.00 0.88
CA GLU A 127 -12.96 0.69 1.35
C GLU A 127 -14.02 1.40 0.49
N VAL A 128 -13.85 2.71 0.25
CA VAL A 128 -14.78 3.53 -0.55
C VAL A 128 -14.77 3.14 -2.02
N LEU A 129 -13.60 2.88 -2.61
CA LEU A 129 -13.50 2.44 -3.99
C LEU A 129 -14.16 1.07 -4.18
N ASN A 130 -13.93 0.14 -3.25
CA ASN A 130 -14.56 -1.17 -3.30
C ASN A 130 -16.09 -1.06 -3.19
N SER A 131 -16.63 -0.30 -2.22
CA SER A 131 -18.08 -0.12 -2.12
C SER A 131 -18.66 0.49 -3.40
N TYR A 132 -18.02 1.52 -3.96
CA TYR A 132 -18.48 2.15 -5.19
C TYR A 132 -18.52 1.18 -6.38
N ILE A 133 -17.51 0.33 -6.55
CA ILE A 133 -17.45 -0.66 -7.63
C ILE A 133 -18.60 -1.66 -7.53
N TRP A 134 -18.79 -2.24 -6.34
CA TRP A 134 -19.70 -3.38 -6.15
C TRP A 134 -21.16 -2.95 -5.91
N ASP A 135 -21.39 -1.81 -5.26
CA ASP A 135 -22.75 -1.24 -5.12
C ASP A 135 -23.30 -0.80 -6.50
N THR A 136 -22.44 -0.27 -7.38
CA THR A 136 -22.83 0.08 -8.76
C THR A 136 -23.15 -1.17 -9.59
N GLN A 137 -22.38 -2.26 -9.44
CA GLN A 137 -22.70 -3.50 -10.16
C GLN A 137 -24.03 -4.09 -9.72
N LYS A 138 -24.29 -4.09 -8.41
CA LYS A 138 -25.56 -4.57 -7.87
C LYS A 138 -26.76 -3.77 -8.39
N SER A 139 -26.67 -2.43 -8.42
CA SER A 139 -27.76 -1.60 -8.93
C SER A 139 -28.04 -1.81 -10.43
N MET A 140 -26.98 -2.01 -11.22
CA MET A 140 -27.11 -2.32 -12.66
C MET A 140 -27.72 -3.70 -12.92
N GLU A 141 -27.43 -4.69 -12.08
CA GLU A 141 -28.05 -6.01 -12.14
C GLU A 141 -29.54 -5.95 -11.77
N GLU A 142 -29.88 -5.25 -10.68
CA GLU A 142 -31.28 -5.03 -10.26
C GLU A 142 -32.10 -4.26 -11.31
N GLU A 143 -31.51 -3.30 -12.02
CA GLU A 143 -32.19 -2.57 -13.11
C GLU A 143 -32.46 -3.45 -14.34
N LYS A 144 -31.56 -4.39 -14.66
CA LYS A 144 -31.77 -5.35 -15.75
C LYS A 144 -32.84 -6.40 -15.45
N GLU A 145 -33.00 -6.77 -14.18
CA GLU A 145 -34.01 -7.75 -13.75
C GLU A 145 -35.41 -7.15 -13.60
N LYS A 146 -35.58 -5.82 -13.59
CA LYS A 146 -36.90 -5.21 -13.56
C LYS A 146 -37.67 -5.53 -14.85
N PRO A 147 -38.89 -6.10 -14.77
CA PRO A 147 -39.69 -6.35 -15.95
C PRO A 147 -39.99 -5.01 -16.63
N LYS A 148 -39.73 -4.93 -17.94
CA LYS A 148 -40.21 -3.81 -18.76
C LYS A 148 -41.73 -3.85 -18.70
N LEU A 149 -42.34 -2.92 -17.96
CA LEU A 149 -43.78 -2.68 -18.09
C LEU A 149 -44.02 -2.14 -19.49
N GLU A 150 -44.56 -2.99 -20.36
CA GLU A 150 -45.28 -2.60 -21.59
C GLU A 150 -46.71 -2.20 -21.26
#